data_AF-A0A804UAV9-F1
#
_entry.id   AF-A0A804UAV9-F1
#
_cell.length_a   1.000
_cell.length_b   1.000
_cell.length_c   1.000
_cell.angle_alpha   90.00
_cell.angle_beta   90.00
_cell.angle_gamma   90.00
#
_symmetry.space_group_name_H-M   'P 1'
#
loop_
_entity.id
_entity.type
_entity.pdbx_description
1 polymer ?
#
loop_
_entity_poly.entity_id
_entity_poly.type
_entity_poly.pdbx_seq_one_letter_code
_entity_poly.pdbx_strand_id
1 'polypeptide(L)'
;MPDLHPPEHQVAGHRASASKLGPLIDDSGLFYKPLQAGDRGEHEVAFYEAFSAHAAVPARIRDTFFPRFHGTRLLPTEAQPGEPHPHLVLDDLLAGFEAPCVADIKIGAIT
;
A
#
# COMPACT_ATOMS: atom_id res chain seq x y z
N MET A 1 4.81 6.66 -17.82
CA MET A 1 4.14 6.31 -16.56
C MET A 1 4.73 4.97 -16.12
N PRO A 2 4.89 4.70 -14.80
CA PRO A 2 5.30 3.37 -14.36
C PRO A 2 4.32 2.32 -14.90
N ASP A 3 4.82 1.13 -15.23
CA ASP A 3 3.99 0.00 -15.66
C ASP A 3 3.31 -0.61 -14.43
N LEU A 4 2.06 -0.19 -14.19
CA LEU A 4 1.32 -0.56 -13.00
C LEU A 4 0.55 -1.86 -13.22
N HIS A 5 0.74 -2.83 -12.34
CA HIS A 5 0.07 -4.12 -12.42
C HIS A 5 -0.30 -4.64 -11.02
N PRO A 6 -1.32 -5.51 -10.90
CA PRO A 6 -1.66 -6.13 -9.61
C PRO A 6 -0.52 -6.98 -9.05
N PRO A 7 -0.28 -6.98 -7.71
CA PRO A 7 0.70 -7.86 -7.09
C PRO A 7 0.24 -9.33 -7.15
N GLU A 8 1.15 -10.24 -7.50
CA GLU A 8 0.85 -11.68 -7.65
C GLU A 8 0.49 -12.37 -6.32
N HIS A 9 1.06 -11.90 -5.20
CA HIS A 9 0.99 -12.55 -3.90
C HIS A 9 0.16 -11.80 -2.85
N GLN A 10 -0.98 -11.24 -3.25
CA GLN A 10 -1.91 -10.59 -2.31
C GLN A 10 -2.65 -11.64 -1.44
N VAL A 11 -2.30 -11.69 -0.15
CA VAL A 11 -2.86 -12.64 0.82
C VAL A 11 -4.02 -12.09 1.67
N ALA A 12 -4.11 -10.76 1.84
CA ALA A 12 -5.15 -10.15 2.64
C ALA A 12 -5.93 -9.08 1.87
N GLY A 13 -7.26 -9.25 1.83
CA GLY A 13 -8.19 -8.26 1.28
C GLY A 13 -7.92 -7.83 -0.18
N HIS A 14 -8.87 -7.08 -0.74
CA HIS A 14 -8.71 -6.21 -1.92
C HIS A 14 -7.85 -6.72 -3.09
N ARG A 15 -7.91 -8.00 -3.50
CA ARG A 15 -7.32 -8.40 -4.79
C ARG A 15 -7.88 -7.50 -5.90
N ALA A 16 -6.97 -6.87 -6.65
CA ALA A 16 -7.36 -6.05 -7.78
C ALA A 16 -7.94 -6.96 -8.88
N SER A 17 -9.02 -6.52 -9.48
CA SER A 17 -9.59 -7.12 -10.68
C SER A 17 -10.20 -6.02 -11.54
N ALA A 18 -10.59 -6.34 -12.78
CA ALA A 18 -11.23 -5.37 -13.67
C ALA A 18 -12.47 -4.69 -13.05
N SER A 19 -13.17 -5.34 -12.11
CA SER A 19 -14.34 -4.80 -11.42
C SER A 19 -14.09 -4.37 -9.98
N LYS A 20 -12.85 -4.52 -9.48
CA LYS A 20 -12.53 -4.30 -8.07
C LYS A 20 -11.23 -3.56 -7.93
N LEU A 21 -11.34 -2.38 -7.32
CA LEU A 21 -10.19 -1.61 -6.88
C LEU A 21 -9.36 -2.41 -5.87
N GLY A 22 -8.08 -2.56 -6.18
CA GLY A 22 -7.10 -3.26 -5.37
C GLY A 22 -5.71 -2.64 -5.54
N PRO A 23 -4.70 -3.15 -4.84
CA PRO A 23 -3.37 -2.59 -4.91
C PRO A 23 -2.73 -2.86 -6.27
N LEU A 24 -1.78 -1.98 -6.61
CA LEU A 24 -0.91 -2.08 -7.77
C LEU A 24 0.55 -2.04 -7.30
N ILE A 25 1.46 -2.55 -8.11
CA ILE A 25 2.90 -2.41 -7.94
C ILE A 25 3.52 -1.87 -9.23
N ASP A 26 4.75 -1.37 -9.14
CA ASP A 26 5.59 -1.06 -10.31
C ASP A 26 6.96 -1.75 -10.22
N ASP A 27 7.67 -1.75 -11.36
CA ASP A 27 9.01 -2.35 -11.47
C ASP A 27 10.10 -1.59 -10.70
N SER A 28 9.77 -0.47 -10.05
CA SER A 28 10.69 0.30 -9.21
C SER A 28 10.64 -0.08 -7.73
N GLY A 29 9.79 -1.06 -7.38
CA GLY A 29 9.64 -1.57 -6.02
C GLY A 29 8.68 -0.73 -5.17
N LEU A 30 7.69 -0.08 -5.79
CA LEU A 30 6.64 0.64 -5.08
C LEU A 30 5.31 -0.12 -5.10
N PHE A 31 4.61 -0.08 -3.96
CA PHE A 31 3.27 -0.60 -3.76
C PHE A 31 2.27 0.55 -3.63
N TYR A 32 1.22 0.51 -4.43
CA TYR A 32 0.17 1.50 -4.51
C TYR A 32 -1.11 0.92 -3.92
N LYS A 33 -1.41 1.30 -2.68
CA LYS A 33 -2.60 0.85 -1.97
C LYS A 33 -3.75 1.84 -2.20
N PRO A 34 -4.87 1.45 -2.84
CA PRO A 34 -6.00 2.36 -3.00
C PRO A 34 -6.56 2.79 -1.65
N LEU A 35 -6.83 4.08 -1.47
CA LEU A 35 -7.49 4.59 -0.28
C LEU A 35 -8.89 4.00 -0.19
N GLN A 36 -9.23 3.50 0.99
CA GLN A 36 -10.55 2.93 1.26
C GLN A 36 -11.59 4.03 1.45
N ALA A 37 -12.84 3.73 1.11
CA ALA A 37 -13.97 4.63 1.34
C ALA A 37 -14.19 4.95 2.83
N GLY A 38 -14.73 6.15 3.06
CA GLY A 38 -14.88 6.76 4.39
C GLY A 38 -13.52 7.15 4.97
N ASP A 39 -13.48 7.35 6.29
CA ASP A 39 -12.31 7.89 6.97
C ASP A 39 -11.13 6.90 7.06
N ARG A 40 -11.33 5.63 6.66
CA ARG A 40 -10.31 4.57 6.78
C ARG A 40 -9.05 4.88 5.98
N GLY A 41 -9.21 5.30 4.71
CA GLY A 41 -8.08 5.65 3.86
C GLY A 41 -7.34 6.89 4.40
N GLU A 42 -8.09 7.90 4.83
CA GLU A 42 -7.55 9.15 5.38
C GLU A 42 -6.80 8.92 6.70
N HIS A 43 -7.34 8.09 7.60
CA HIS A 43 -6.66 7.72 8.83
C HIS A 43 -5.36 6.96 8.58
N GLU A 44 -5.31 6.09 7.56
CA GLU A 44 -4.07 5.40 7.20
C GLU A 44 -3.02 6.37 6.65
N VAL A 45 -3.40 7.31 5.80
CA VAL A 45 -2.50 8.37 5.33
C VAL A 45 -1.99 9.21 6.49
N ALA A 46 -2.88 9.70 7.36
CA ALA A 46 -2.51 10.50 8.53
C ALA A 46 -1.56 9.73 9.47
N PHE A 47 -1.76 8.42 9.63
CA PHE A 47 -0.83 7.57 10.39
C PHE A 47 0.56 7.57 9.75
N TYR A 48 0.68 7.31 8.46
CA TYR A 48 1.98 7.26 7.78
C TYR A 48 2.67 8.63 7.72
N GLU A 49 1.94 9.71 7.52
CA GLU A 49 2.46 11.09 7.58
C GLU A 49 3.03 11.39 8.96
N ALA A 50 2.26 11.12 10.02
CA ALA A 50 2.71 11.34 11.39
C ALA A 50 3.90 10.43 11.74
N PHE A 51 3.79 9.13 11.48
CA PHE A 51 4.79 8.12 11.83
C PHE A 51 6.13 8.36 11.11
N SER A 52 6.09 8.70 9.83
CA SER A 52 7.31 8.94 9.04
C SER A 52 8.11 10.15 9.52
N ALA A 53 7.42 11.20 10.02
CA ALA A 53 8.01 12.43 10.53
C ALA A 53 8.24 12.44 12.06
N HIS A 54 7.79 11.42 12.80
CA HIS A 54 7.79 11.45 14.26
C HIS A 54 9.21 11.31 14.85
N ALA A 55 9.78 12.41 15.37
CA ALA A 55 11.16 12.45 15.85
C ALA A 55 11.50 11.43 16.96
N ALA A 56 10.52 11.06 17.80
CA ALA A 56 10.70 10.06 18.84
C ALA A 56 10.80 8.60 18.33
N VAL A 57 10.41 8.31 17.08
CA VAL A 57 10.51 6.97 16.50
C VAL A 57 11.91 6.78 15.94
N PRO A 58 12.72 5.83 16.47
CA PRO A 58 14.06 5.62 15.96
C PRO A 58 14.03 5.13 14.50
N ALA A 59 14.99 5.58 13.68
CA ALA A 59 15.12 5.16 12.29
C ALA A 59 15.16 3.62 12.15
N ARG A 60 15.86 2.91 13.05
CA ARG A 60 15.89 1.44 13.09
C ARG A 60 14.53 0.76 13.31
N ILE A 61 13.53 1.49 13.80
CA ILE A 61 12.16 0.97 13.95
C ILE A 61 11.38 1.29 12.68
N ARG A 62 11.37 2.57 12.30
CA ARG A 62 10.65 3.08 11.13
C ARG A 62 11.09 2.41 9.83
N ASP A 63 12.39 2.28 9.61
CA ASP A 63 12.97 1.85 8.34
C ASP A 63 13.17 0.33 8.27
N THR A 64 12.85 -0.41 9.33
CA THR A 64 13.03 -1.89 9.42
C THR A 64 11.72 -2.64 9.54
N PHE A 65 10.74 -2.12 10.29
CA PHE A 65 9.51 -2.86 10.59
C PHE A 65 8.27 -2.33 9.85
N PHE A 66 8.42 -1.27 9.06
CA PHE A 66 7.32 -0.67 8.31
C PHE A 66 7.77 -0.42 6.87
N PRO A 67 6.88 -0.59 5.87
CA PRO A 67 7.12 -0.08 4.52
C PRO A 67 7.40 1.42 4.56
N ARG A 68 8.39 1.90 3.82
CA ARG A 68 8.63 3.34 3.72
C ARG A 68 7.44 4.01 3.05
N PHE A 69 7.04 5.16 3.58
CA PHE A 69 6.00 6.00 3.00
C PHE A 69 6.58 6.97 1.97
N HIS A 70 5.97 7.01 0.79
CA HIS A 70 6.38 7.86 -0.34
C HIS A 70 5.33 8.90 -0.74
N GLY A 71 4.34 9.16 0.13
CA GLY A 71 3.24 10.07 -0.13
C GLY A 71 2.01 9.37 -0.71
N THR A 72 1.12 10.17 -1.29
CA THR A 72 -0.08 9.71 -2.00
C THR A 72 -0.02 10.10 -3.48
N ARG A 73 -0.66 9.31 -4.35
CA ARG A 73 -0.78 9.62 -5.79
C ARG A 73 -2.19 9.33 -6.29
N LEU A 74 -2.68 10.16 -7.21
CA LEU A 74 -3.89 9.87 -7.97
C LEU A 74 -3.52 8.98 -9.16
N LEU A 75 -4.16 7.81 -9.28
CA LEU A 75 -3.91 6.86 -10.36
C LEU A 75 -5.19 6.55 -11.12
N PRO A 76 -5.16 6.40 -12.45
CA PRO A 76 -6.28 5.86 -13.19
C PRO A 76 -6.55 4.42 -12.75
N THR A 77 -7.82 4.01 -12.75
CA THR A 77 -8.21 2.63 -12.37
C THR A 77 -9.18 2.07 -13.39
N GLU A 78 -9.01 0.79 -13.75
CA GLU A 78 -9.93 0.08 -14.66
C GLU A 78 -11.32 -0.08 -14.03
N ALA A 79 -11.38 -0.17 -12.69
CA ALA A 79 -12.63 -0.29 -11.97
C ALA A 79 -13.48 0.99 -11.99
N GLN A 80 -12.86 2.16 -12.23
CA GLN A 80 -13.51 3.46 -12.33
C GLN A 80 -12.93 4.27 -13.51
N PRO A 81 -13.28 3.93 -14.76
CA PRO A 81 -12.73 4.60 -15.93
C PRO A 81 -13.04 6.11 -15.92
N GLY A 82 -12.01 6.93 -16.10
CA GLY A 82 -12.14 8.40 -16.17
C GLY A 82 -12.06 9.13 -14.83
N GLU A 83 -12.04 8.42 -13.70
CA GLU A 83 -11.90 9.00 -12.36
C GLU A 83 -10.62 8.47 -11.70
N PRO A 84 -9.55 9.28 -11.58
CA PRO A 84 -8.36 8.88 -10.85
C PRO A 84 -8.67 8.62 -9.37
N HIS A 85 -8.22 7.50 -8.85
CA HIS A 85 -8.42 7.13 -7.45
C HIS A 85 -7.15 7.41 -6.64
N PRO A 86 -7.25 7.95 -5.42
CA PRO A 86 -6.09 8.18 -4.57
C PRO A 86 -5.50 6.88 -4.02
N HIS A 87 -4.18 6.75 -4.09
CA HIS A 87 -3.41 5.63 -3.58
C HIS A 87 -2.35 6.11 -2.59
N LEU A 88 -2.18 5.35 -1.51
CA LEU A 88 -1.04 5.42 -0.59
C LEU A 88 0.14 4.70 -1.25
N VAL A 89 1.30 5.37 -1.33
CA VAL A 89 2.50 4.82 -1.96
C VAL A 89 3.47 4.35 -0.89
N LEU A 90 3.77 3.06 -0.89
CA LEU A 90 4.66 2.37 0.05
C LEU A 90 5.76 1.60 -0.68
N ASP A 91 6.77 1.12 0.03
CA ASP A 91 7.67 0.09 -0.53
C ASP A 91 6.88 -1.19 -0.84
N ASP A 92 7.15 -1.81 -1.99
CA ASP A 92 6.80 -3.21 -2.23
C ASP A 92 7.73 -4.11 -1.40
N LEU A 93 7.20 -4.65 -0.31
CA LEU A 93 7.95 -5.53 0.59
C LEU A 93 8.38 -6.85 -0.04
N LEU A 94 7.79 -7.24 -1.18
CA LEU A 94 8.13 -8.47 -1.88
C LEU A 94 9.14 -8.23 -3.02
N ALA A 95 9.46 -6.98 -3.33
CA ALA A 95 10.42 -6.64 -4.37
C ALA A 95 11.78 -7.32 -4.10
N GLY A 96 12.25 -8.08 -5.10
CA GLY A 96 13.52 -8.80 -5.04
C GLY A 96 13.48 -10.19 -4.40
N PHE A 97 12.33 -10.66 -3.88
CA PHE A 97 12.18 -12.05 -3.46
C PHE A 97 11.86 -12.96 -4.67
N GLU A 98 12.65 -14.01 -4.89
CA GLU A 98 12.44 -14.95 -6.02
C GLU A 98 11.22 -15.86 -5.83
N ALA A 99 10.92 -16.25 -4.59
CA ALA A 99 9.82 -17.16 -4.25
C ALA A 99 9.24 -16.80 -2.86
N PRO A 100 8.53 -15.67 -2.73
CA PRO A 100 8.04 -15.21 -1.44
C PRO A 100 6.92 -16.11 -0.89
N CYS A 101 7.01 -16.43 0.41
CA CYS A 101 5.91 -17.00 1.17
C CYS A 101 5.36 -15.92 2.10
N VAL A 102 4.09 -15.54 1.91
CA VAL A 102 3.47 -14.42 2.61
C VAL A 102 2.38 -14.91 3.55
N ALA A 103 2.37 -14.39 4.78
CA ALA A 103 1.30 -14.59 5.74
C ALA A 103 0.87 -13.23 6.30
N ASP A 104 -0.44 -12.98 6.34
CA ASP A 104 -1.01 -11.83 7.03
C ASP A 104 -1.61 -12.30 8.36
N ILE A 105 -1.17 -11.68 9.45
CA ILE A 105 -1.61 -11.99 10.81
C ILE A 105 -2.09 -10.69 11.45
N LYS A 106 -3.42 -10.52 11.51
CA LYS A 106 -4.03 -9.39 12.24
C LYS A 106 -3.77 -9.55 13.74
N ILE A 107 -3.22 -8.51 14.38
CA ILE A 107 -2.89 -8.49 15.81
C ILE A 107 -3.86 -7.59 16.57
N GLY A 108 -4.30 -8.05 17.75
CA GLY A 108 -5.17 -7.31 18.66
C GLY A 108 -6.19 -8.24 19.33
N ALA A 109 -6.68 -7.86 20.50
CA ALA A 109 -7.76 -8.61 21.18
C ALA A 109 -9.14 -8.40 20.53
N ILE A 110 -9.30 -7.31 19.78
CA ILE A 110 -10.52 -6.89 19.08
C ILE A 110 -10.10 -6.41 17.69
N THR A 111 -10.87 -6.78 16.66
CA THR A 111 -10.58 -6.51 15.24
C THR A 111 -11.43 -5.42 14.63
#